data_AF-A0A124ILT9-F1
#
_entry.id   AF-A0A124ILT9-F1
#
_cell.length_a   1.000
_cell.length_b   1.000
_cell.length_c   1.000
_cell.angle_alpha   90.00
_cell.angle_beta   90.00
_cell.angle_gamma   90.00
#
_symmetry.space_group_name_H-M   'P 1'
#
loop_
_entity.id
_entity.type
_entity.pdbx_description
1 polymer ?
#
loop_
_entity_poly.entity_id
_entity_poly.type
_entity_poly.pdbx_seq_one_letter_code
_entity_poly.pdbx_strand_id
1 'polypeptide(L)'
;MAVQQENSLSYSIVGGLGAFLWALVSSLALLVVELMAALLTYLYLAIFEREWFGWLIGHSREVLNFSIGQIESWFPSFTNAANATLIGELAPKSMLLLLIGLVVGAAIRLVIWLARRLAGVDR
;
A
#
# COMPACT_ATOMS: atom_id res chain seq x y z
N MET A 1 38.30 -32.70 1.58
CA MET A 1 37.42 -32.05 0.58
C MET A 1 35.98 -31.88 1.05
N ALA A 2 35.39 -32.76 1.87
CA ALA A 2 34.02 -32.59 2.40
C ALA A 2 33.83 -31.38 3.35
N VAL A 3 34.78 -31.13 4.27
CA VAL A 3 34.70 -30.05 5.27
C VAL A 3 34.70 -28.64 4.65
N GLN A 4 35.34 -28.47 3.48
CA GLN A 4 35.43 -27.17 2.82
C GLN A 4 34.11 -26.80 2.11
N GLN A 5 33.34 -27.80 1.69
CA GLN A 5 32.05 -27.63 1.02
C GLN A 5 30.94 -27.30 2.04
N GLU A 6 30.96 -27.91 3.22
CA GLU A 6 30.01 -27.62 4.32
C GLU A 6 30.09 -26.17 4.81
N ASN A 7 31.30 -25.64 4.98
CA ASN A 7 31.50 -24.26 5.40
C ASN A 7 30.98 -23.27 4.36
N SER A 8 31.22 -23.52 3.06
CA SER A 8 30.72 -22.65 1.98
C SER A 8 29.19 -22.57 1.93
N LEU A 9 28.52 -23.69 2.26
CA LEU A 9 27.06 -23.79 2.27
C LEU A 9 26.48 -23.05 3.48
N SER A 10 27.11 -23.16 4.65
CA SER A 10 26.77 -22.38 5.84
C SER A 10 26.91 -20.86 5.63
N TYR A 11 28.01 -20.39 5.03
CA TYR A 11 28.18 -18.96 4.75
C TYR A 11 27.18 -18.42 3.72
N SER A 12 26.81 -19.23 2.72
CA SER A 12 25.78 -18.84 1.74
C SER A 12 24.39 -18.74 2.35
N ILE A 13 24.03 -19.64 3.27
CA ILE A 13 22.74 -19.61 3.97
C ILE A 13 22.69 -18.41 4.95
N VAL A 14 23.73 -18.22 5.74
CA VAL A 14 23.81 -17.09 6.69
C VAL A 14 23.80 -15.74 5.95
N GLY A 15 24.55 -15.64 4.85
CA GLY A 15 24.54 -14.46 3.99
C GLY A 15 23.16 -14.22 3.34
N GLY A 16 22.50 -15.28 2.86
CA GLY A 16 21.16 -15.21 2.29
C GLY A 16 20.09 -14.76 3.29
N LEU A 17 20.15 -15.28 4.52
CA LEU A 17 19.26 -14.86 5.61
C LEU A 17 19.49 -13.39 6.00
N GLY A 18 20.74 -12.96 6.07
CA GLY A 18 21.08 -11.55 6.33
C GLY A 18 20.53 -10.61 5.26
N ALA A 19 20.68 -10.96 3.98
CA ALA A 19 20.14 -10.18 2.87
C ALA A 19 18.60 -10.15 2.88
N PHE A 20 17.94 -11.26 3.22
CA PHE A 20 16.49 -11.32 3.35
C PHE A 20 15.97 -10.41 4.46
N LEU A 21 16.58 -10.47 5.66
CA LEU A 21 16.22 -9.60 6.77
C LEU A 21 16.41 -8.13 6.43
N TRP A 22 17.51 -7.80 5.75
CA TRP A 22 17.77 -6.44 5.28
C TRP A 22 16.72 -5.96 4.26
N ALA A 23 16.36 -6.81 3.30
CA ALA A 23 15.31 -6.51 2.32
C ALA A 23 13.96 -6.29 3.00
N LEU A 24 13.63 -7.10 4.02
CA LEU A 24 12.40 -6.97 4.78
C LEU A 24 12.35 -5.65 5.56
N VAL A 25 13.41 -5.33 6.31
CA VAL A 25 13.50 -4.08 7.09
C VAL A 25 13.44 -2.86 6.19
N SER A 26 14.18 -2.85 5.08
CA SER A 26 14.16 -1.74 4.13
C SER A 26 12.80 -1.58 3.44
N SER A 27 12.13 -2.68 3.09
CA SER A 27 10.76 -2.63 2.57
C SER A 27 9.78 -2.07 3.59
N LEU A 28 9.91 -2.44 4.86
CA LEU A 28 9.03 -1.98 5.93
C LEU A 28 9.21 -0.47 6.18
N ALA A 29 10.47 -0.01 6.21
CA ALA A 29 10.79 1.40 6.34
C ALA A 29 10.22 2.23 5.17
N LEU A 30 10.34 1.72 3.93
CA LEU A 30 9.79 2.38 2.75
C LEU A 30 8.25 2.46 2.83
N LEU A 31 7.59 1.41 3.30
CA LEU A 31 6.14 1.39 3.49
C LEU A 31 5.69 2.44 4.52
N VAL A 32 6.44 2.61 5.62
CA VAL A 32 6.17 3.67 6.61
C VAL A 32 6.30 5.06 5.98
N VAL A 33 7.32 5.30 5.15
CA VAL A 33 7.49 6.57 4.44
C VAL A 33 6.35 6.82 3.45
N GLU A 34 5.96 5.80 2.67
CA GLU A 34 4.80 5.87 1.75
C GLU A 34 3.51 6.20 2.51
N LEU A 35 3.29 5.57 3.68
CA LEU A 35 2.12 5.83 4.52
C LEU A 35 2.09 7.26 5.05
N MET A 36 3.22 7.78 5.54
CA MET A 36 3.31 9.17 6.01
C MET A 36 3.08 10.16 4.87
N ALA A 37 3.64 9.91 3.70
CA ALA A 37 3.42 10.75 2.52
C ALA A 37 1.95 10.72 2.06
N ALA A 38 1.30 9.55 2.11
CA ALA A 38 -0.11 9.41 1.79
C ALA A 38 -1.00 10.18 2.78
N LEU A 39 -0.71 10.09 4.08
CA LEU A 39 -1.43 10.85 5.11
C LEU A 39 -1.27 12.36 4.93
N LEU A 40 -0.05 12.83 4.63
CA LEU A 40 0.20 14.24 4.35
C LEU A 40 -0.52 14.71 3.09
N THR A 41 -0.53 13.89 2.03
CA THR A 41 -1.25 14.18 0.78
C THR A 41 -2.75 14.25 1.02
N TYR A 42 -3.29 13.30 1.79
CA TYR A 42 -4.69 13.31 2.22
C TYR A 42 -5.01 14.59 3.01
N LEU A 43 -4.18 14.97 3.97
CA LEU A 43 -4.38 16.18 4.78
C LEU A 43 -4.32 17.45 3.91
N TYR A 44 -3.37 17.49 2.97
CA TYR A 44 -3.24 18.59 2.02
C TYR A 44 -4.50 18.75 1.17
N LEU A 45 -4.97 17.67 0.56
CA LEU A 45 -6.21 17.66 -0.22
C LEU A 45 -7.42 18.07 0.63
N ALA A 46 -7.52 17.58 1.86
CA ALA A 46 -8.62 17.88 2.77
C ALA A 46 -8.67 19.37 3.19
N ILE A 47 -7.51 20.02 3.32
CA ILE A 47 -7.44 21.42 3.78
C ILE A 47 -7.52 22.40 2.61
N PHE A 48 -6.73 22.17 1.56
CA PHE A 48 -6.50 23.14 0.48
C PHE A 48 -7.39 22.93 -0.74
N GLU A 49 -7.76 21.69 -1.06
CA GLU A 49 -8.44 21.31 -2.32
C GLU A 49 -9.78 20.60 -2.05
N ARG A 50 -10.66 21.28 -1.30
CA ARG A 50 -11.91 20.69 -0.78
C ARG A 50 -12.86 20.18 -1.88
N GLU A 51 -12.92 20.86 -3.02
CA GLU A 51 -13.79 20.45 -4.14
C GLU A 51 -13.31 19.13 -4.75
N TRP A 52 -12.02 19.04 -5.07
CA TRP A 52 -11.38 17.82 -5.56
C TRP A 52 -11.47 16.68 -4.55
N PHE A 53 -11.24 16.98 -3.27
CA PHE A 53 -11.36 16.01 -2.19
C PHE A 53 -12.79 15.47 -2.05
N GLY A 54 -13.80 16.36 -2.14
CA GLY A 54 -15.21 15.98 -2.14
C GLY A 54 -15.58 15.09 -3.33
N TRP A 55 -15.09 15.41 -4.53
CA TRP A 55 -15.27 14.57 -5.72
C TRP A 55 -14.65 13.17 -5.54
N LEU A 56 -13.44 13.10 -5.00
CA LEU A 56 -12.74 11.84 -4.72
C LEU A 56 -13.48 10.97 -3.69
N ILE A 57 -14.03 11.58 -2.64
CA ILE A 57 -14.89 10.90 -1.66
C ILE A 57 -16.15 10.36 -2.34
N GLY A 58 -16.78 11.17 -3.20
CA GLY A 58 -17.96 10.77 -3.96
C GLY A 58 -17.69 9.52 -4.79
N HIS A 59 -16.60 9.52 -5.55
CA HIS A 59 -16.21 8.37 -6.37
C HIS A 59 -15.88 7.13 -5.52
N SER A 60 -15.20 7.31 -4.38
CA SER A 60 -14.90 6.22 -3.45
C SER A 60 -16.19 5.60 -2.87
N ARG A 61 -17.20 6.43 -2.56
CA ARG A 61 -18.52 5.96 -2.13
C ARG A 61 -19.25 5.18 -3.22
N GLU A 62 -19.17 5.62 -4.47
CA GLU A 62 -19.82 4.95 -5.59
C GLU A 62 -19.22 3.56 -5.84
N VAL A 63 -17.89 3.44 -5.83
CA VAL A 63 -17.20 2.14 -5.96
C VAL A 63 -17.51 1.23 -4.77
N LEU A 64 -17.58 1.78 -3.57
CA LEU A 64 -17.93 1.01 -2.38
C LEU A 64 -19.38 0.52 -2.46
N ASN A 65 -20.33 1.38 -2.84
CA ASN A 65 -21.74 1.01 -3.01
C ASN A 65 -21.90 -0.07 -4.07
N PHE A 66 -21.15 0.01 -5.18
CA PHE A 66 -21.10 -1.06 -6.17
C PHE A 66 -20.59 -2.38 -5.56
N SER A 67 -19.49 -2.34 -4.81
CA SER A 67 -18.92 -3.53 -4.16
C SER A 67 -19.87 -4.14 -3.13
N ILE A 68 -20.55 -3.30 -2.34
CA ILE A 68 -21.58 -3.72 -1.39
C ILE A 68 -22.75 -4.40 -2.13
N GLY A 69 -23.25 -3.79 -3.21
CA GLY A 69 -24.31 -4.39 -4.02
C GLY A 69 -23.93 -5.77 -4.58
N GLN A 70 -22.67 -5.95 -4.97
CA GLN A 70 -22.17 -7.26 -5.40
C GLN A 70 -22.10 -8.28 -4.25
N ILE A 71 -21.62 -7.86 -3.08
CA ILE A 71 -21.59 -8.71 -1.88
C ILE A 71 -23.01 -9.10 -1.47
N GLU A 72 -23.97 -8.18 -1.51
CA GLU A 72 -25.38 -8.44 -1.22
C GLU A 72 -25.98 -9.46 -2.20
N SER A 73 -25.59 -9.39 -3.47
CA SER A 73 -26.03 -10.36 -4.47
C SER A 73 -25.51 -11.77 -4.22
N TRP A 74 -24.29 -11.90 -3.69
CA TRP A 74 -23.64 -13.20 -3.45
C TRP A 74 -23.92 -13.77 -2.06
N PHE A 75 -24.12 -12.90 -1.07
CA PHE A 75 -24.24 -13.26 0.35
C PHE A 75 -25.36 -12.46 1.05
N PRO A 76 -26.64 -12.71 0.69
CA PRO A 76 -27.78 -11.92 1.18
C PRO A 76 -28.01 -12.04 2.70
N SER A 77 -27.43 -13.03 3.37
CA SER A 77 -27.61 -13.30 4.80
C SER A 77 -26.72 -12.48 5.74
N PHE A 78 -25.70 -11.76 5.23
CA PHE A 78 -24.72 -11.03 6.05
C PHE A 78 -24.96 -9.50 6.13
N THR A 79 -26.01 -9.00 5.46
CA THR A 79 -26.13 -7.59 5.06
C THR A 79 -26.71 -6.65 6.13
N ASN A 80 -27.56 -7.13 7.04
CA ASN A 80 -28.58 -6.23 7.63
C ASN A 80 -28.14 -5.28 8.76
N ALA A 81 -26.92 -5.36 9.30
CA ALA A 81 -26.49 -4.46 10.38
C ALA A 81 -25.02 -4.05 10.32
N ALA A 82 -24.12 -4.95 9.90
CA ALA A 82 -22.70 -4.64 9.80
C ALA A 82 -22.35 -3.75 8.58
N ASN A 83 -23.07 -3.91 7.46
CA ASN A 83 -22.90 -3.06 6.27
C ASN A 83 -23.32 -1.61 6.54
N ALA A 84 -24.40 -1.41 7.31
CA ALA A 84 -25.02 -0.10 7.48
C ALA A 84 -24.15 0.88 8.30
N THR A 85 -23.45 0.40 9.34
CA THR A 85 -22.80 1.30 10.32
C THR A 85 -21.28 1.33 10.16
N LEU A 86 -20.63 0.17 10.09
CA LEU A 86 -19.16 0.09 10.08
C LEU A 86 -18.59 0.22 8.67
N ILE A 87 -19.21 -0.45 7.70
CA ILE A 87 -18.81 -0.35 6.29
C ILE A 87 -19.33 0.97 5.69
N GLY A 88 -20.57 1.38 5.97
CA GLY A 88 -21.15 2.62 5.44
C GLY A 88 -20.38 3.90 5.79
N GLU A 89 -19.90 4.06 7.03
CA GLU A 89 -19.21 5.30 7.44
C GLU A 89 -17.69 5.26 7.30
N LEU A 90 -17.04 4.13 7.64
CA LEU A 90 -15.58 4.06 7.66
C LEU A 90 -15.00 3.58 6.33
N ALA A 91 -15.73 2.77 5.56
CA ALA A 91 -15.16 2.22 4.33
C ALA A 91 -14.92 3.26 3.23
N PRO A 92 -15.74 4.31 3.04
CA PRO A 92 -15.41 5.34 2.04
C PRO A 92 -14.11 6.08 2.37
N LYS A 93 -13.85 6.34 3.66
CA LYS A 93 -12.64 7.03 4.12
C LYS A 93 -11.41 6.14 4.01
N SER A 94 -11.51 4.87 4.42
CA SER A 94 -10.40 3.94 4.32
C SER A 94 -10.08 3.56 2.86
N MET A 95 -11.10 3.41 2.01
CA MET A 95 -10.94 3.17 0.57
C MET A 95 -10.21 4.34 -0.11
N LEU A 96 -10.59 5.57 0.22
CA LEU A 96 -9.93 6.76 -0.31
C LEU A 96 -8.48 6.87 0.18
N LEU A 97 -8.24 6.60 1.47
CA LEU A 97 -6.89 6.63 2.04
C LEU A 97 -6.00 5.55 1.41
N LEU A 98 -6.57 4.37 1.11
CA LEU A 98 -5.90 3.31 0.37
C LEU A 98 -5.62 3.72 -1.08
N LEU A 99 -6.56 4.34 -1.76
CA LEU A 99 -6.39 4.83 -3.13
C LEU A 99 -5.29 5.90 -3.20
N ILE A 100 -5.31 6.89 -2.30
CA ILE A 100 -4.25 7.90 -2.19
C ILE A 100 -2.92 7.23 -1.84
N GLY A 101 -2.92 6.29 -0.89
CA GLY A 101 -1.72 5.53 -0.54
C GLY A 101 -1.12 4.77 -1.71
N LEU A 102 -1.97 4.14 -2.54
CA LEU A 102 -1.55 3.41 -3.73
C LEU A 102 -0.94 4.35 -4.78
N VAL A 103 -1.59 5.49 -5.04
CA VAL A 103 -1.13 6.49 -6.01
C VAL A 103 0.20 7.12 -5.55
N VAL A 104 0.27 7.55 -4.30
CA VAL A 104 1.48 8.16 -3.72
C VAL A 104 2.61 7.14 -3.66
N GLY A 105 2.34 5.90 -3.23
CA GLY A 105 3.33 4.82 -3.23
C GLY A 105 3.84 4.49 -4.64
N ALA A 106 2.95 4.39 -5.63
CA ALA A 106 3.34 4.20 -7.02
C ALA A 106 4.22 5.35 -7.54
N ALA A 107 3.88 6.60 -7.19
CA ALA A 107 4.67 7.78 -7.56
C ALA A 107 6.07 7.74 -6.91
N ILE A 108 6.17 7.43 -5.61
CA ILE A 108 7.45 7.32 -4.91
C ILE A 108 8.32 6.23 -5.54
N ARG A 109 7.74 5.05 -5.83
CA ARG A 109 8.47 3.96 -6.49
C ARG A 109 8.93 4.32 -7.88
N LEU A 110 8.10 5.04 -8.65
CA LEU A 110 8.45 5.53 -9.97
C LEU A 110 9.63 6.53 -9.89
N VAL A 111 9.60 7.45 -8.91
CA VAL A 111 10.69 8.41 -8.70
C VAL A 111 11.98 7.70 -8.26
N ILE A 112 11.91 6.75 -7.32
CA ILE A 112 13.08 5.96 -6.89
C ILE A 112 13.65 5.17 -8.07
N TRP A 113 12.80 4.52 -8.85
CA TRP A 113 13.20 3.78 -10.04
C TRP A 113 13.88 4.69 -11.05
N LEU A 114 13.30 5.86 -11.33
CA LEU A 114 13.86 6.84 -12.26
C LEU A 114 15.21 7.38 -11.75
N ALA A 115 15.32 7.68 -10.46
CA ALA A 115 16.57 8.15 -9.84
C ALA A 115 17.69 7.09 -9.95
N ARG A 116 17.40 5.81 -9.67
CA ARG A 116 18.36 4.71 -9.84
C ARG A 116 18.77 4.55 -11.30
N ARG A 117 17.79 4.66 -12.21
CA ARG A 117 18.02 4.55 -13.66
C ARG A 117 18.92 5.67 -14.18
N LEU A 118 18.72 6.90 -13.73
CA LEU A 118 19.52 8.07 -14.12
C LEU A 118 20.91 8.07 -13.47
N ALA A 119 21.03 7.57 -12.23
CA ALA A 119 22.31 7.44 -11.54
C ALA A 119 23.21 6.33 -12.11
N GLY A 120 22.73 5.54 -13.09
CA GLY A 120 23.51 4.49 -13.73
C GLY A 120 23.86 3.32 -12.80
N VAL A 121 23.15 3.17 -11.68
CA VAL A 121 23.38 2.10 -10.68
C VAL A 121 23.04 0.72 -11.26
N ASP A 122 22.27 0.67 -12.35
CA ASP A 122 21.93 -0.56 -13.08
C ASP A 122 22.87 -0.84 -14.28
N ARG A 123 24.09 -0.28 -14.31
CA ARG A 123 25.14 -0.65 -15.29
C ARG A 123 26.21 -1.54 -14.68
#